data_AF-A0A2K9PMX0-F1
#
_entry.id   AF-A0A2K9PMX0-F1
#
_cell.length_a   1.000
_cell.length_b   1.000
_cell.length_c   1.000
_cell.angle_alpha   90.00
_cell.angle_beta   90.00
_cell.angle_gamma   90.00
#
_symmetry.space_group_name_H-M   'P 1'
#
loop_
_entity.id
_entity.type
_entity.pdbx_description
1 polymer ?
#
loop_
_entity_poly.entity_id
_entity_poly.type
_entity_poly.pdbx_seq_one_letter_code
_entity_poly.pdbx_strand_id
1 'polypeptide(L)'
;MNFNNQLVIAIDFDGTIVEDAYPKIGKPMLFAFETLKKLQDDGHRLILWTYRSGTRLNEAVAFCKDNGISFYAINNSFPEEEYTSDISRKINADIFIDDRNIGGFLGWGEIYQTLTNTNPPEIKKKKGFFGFLK
;
A
#
# COMPACT_ATOMS: atom_id res chain seq x y z
N MET A 1 21.32 10.25 -4.90
CA MET A 1 19.91 9.87 -4.64
C MET A 1 19.06 11.04 -5.11
N ASN A 2 18.15 10.84 -6.06
CA ASN A 2 17.23 11.90 -6.49
C ASN A 2 16.09 11.99 -5.46
N PHE A 3 16.17 12.97 -4.56
CA PHE A 3 15.20 13.22 -3.49
C PHE A 3 13.92 13.94 -3.94
N ASN A 4 13.55 13.89 -5.23
CA ASN A 4 12.74 14.93 -5.85
C ASN A 4 11.30 14.54 -6.25
N ASN A 5 10.66 13.56 -5.60
CA ASN A 5 9.20 13.52 -5.62
C ASN A 5 8.63 12.76 -4.41
N GLN A 6 8.34 13.50 -3.34
CA GLN A 6 7.49 13.01 -2.26
C GLN A 6 6.06 12.90 -2.77
N LEU A 7 5.63 11.67 -3.02
CA LEU A 7 4.29 11.37 -3.53
C LEU A 7 3.25 11.30 -2.41
N VAL A 8 2.02 11.70 -2.74
CA VAL A 8 0.80 11.34 -2.02
C VAL A 8 0.20 10.12 -2.68
N ILE A 9 0.12 9.01 -1.95
CA ILE A 9 -0.32 7.71 -2.46
C ILE A 9 -1.60 7.32 -1.75
N ALA A 10 -2.70 7.21 -2.50
CA ALA A 10 -3.96 6.67 -2.01
C ALA A 10 -3.95 5.14 -2.13
N ILE A 11 -4.25 4.45 -1.02
CA ILE A 11 -4.09 3.00 -0.91
C ILE A 11 -5.39 2.40 -0.39
N ASP A 12 -5.98 1.50 -1.17
CA ASP A 12 -7.12 0.71 -0.75
C ASP A 12 -6.77 -0.27 0.38
N PHE A 13 -7.78 -0.74 1.11
CA PHE A 13 -7.60 -1.66 2.23
C PHE A 13 -7.86 -3.13 1.85
N ASP A 14 -9.07 -3.45 1.38
CA ASP A 14 -9.57 -4.82 1.21
C ASP A 14 -9.21 -5.37 -0.17
N GLY A 15 -8.36 -6.39 -0.24
CA GLY A 15 -7.76 -6.87 -1.48
C GLY A 15 -6.37 -6.26 -1.75
N THR A 16 -6.03 -5.17 -1.05
CA THR A 16 -4.82 -4.39 -1.27
C THR A 16 -3.82 -4.48 -0.11
N ILE A 17 -4.20 -4.04 1.10
CA ILE A 17 -3.35 -4.17 2.31
C ILE A 17 -3.56 -5.54 2.95
N VAL A 18 -4.80 -6.02 2.94
CA VAL A 18 -5.21 -7.34 3.44
C VAL A 18 -5.97 -8.11 2.35
N GLU A 19 -6.10 -9.42 2.50
CA GLU A 19 -7.03 -10.22 1.69
C GLU A 19 -8.46 -9.66 1.81
N ASP A 20 -9.25 -9.67 0.74
CA ASP A 20 -10.66 -9.25 0.80
C ASP A 20 -11.47 -10.25 1.65
N ALA A 21 -11.84 -9.80 2.85
CA ALA A 21 -12.64 -10.54 3.81
C ALA A 21 -13.73 -9.67 4.44
N TYR A 22 -14.12 -8.57 3.78
CA TYR A 22 -15.11 -7.65 4.31
C TYR A 22 -16.42 -8.39 4.68
N PRO A 23 -17.01 -8.14 5.87
CA PRO A 23 -16.76 -7.03 6.79
C PRO A 23 -15.62 -7.25 7.81
N LYS A 24 -14.99 -8.42 7.84
CA LYS A 24 -13.85 -8.72 8.72
C LYS A 24 -12.56 -8.16 8.14
N ILE A 25 -11.49 -8.17 8.90
CA ILE A 25 -10.15 -7.86 8.40
C ILE A 25 -9.53 -9.18 7.92
N GLY A 26 -9.07 -9.20 6.66
CA GLY A 26 -8.37 -10.35 6.09
C GLY A 26 -6.94 -10.50 6.62
N LYS A 27 -6.22 -11.51 6.13
CA LYS A 27 -4.80 -11.64 6.45
C LYS A 27 -4.01 -10.55 5.71
N PRO A 28 -2.90 -10.04 6.28
CA PRO A 28 -2.02 -9.13 5.57
C PRO A 28 -1.57 -9.70 4.23
N MET A 29 -1.61 -8.88 3.18
CA MET A 29 -0.99 -9.22 1.90
C MET A 29 0.53 -9.33 2.09
N LEU A 30 1.16 -10.24 1.34
CA LEU A 30 2.59 -10.47 1.45
C LEU A 30 3.38 -9.17 1.21
N PHE A 31 4.26 -8.83 2.15
CA PHE A 31 5.09 -7.61 2.17
C PHE A 31 4.34 -6.28 2.25
N ALA A 32 3.03 -6.28 2.55
CA ALA A 32 2.24 -5.04 2.62
C ALA A 32 2.83 -4.03 3.60
N PHE A 33 2.96 -4.41 4.86
CA PHE A 33 3.39 -3.49 5.91
C PHE A 33 4.86 -3.09 5.79
N GLU A 34 5.74 -4.00 5.35
CA GLU A 34 7.14 -3.70 5.06
C GLU A 34 7.26 -2.66 3.95
N THR A 35 6.47 -2.81 2.89
CA THR A 35 6.48 -1.89 1.74
C THR A 35 5.91 -0.54 2.13
N LEU A 36 4.77 -0.51 2.83
CA LEU A 36 4.16 0.73 3.31
C LEU A 36 5.12 1.51 4.24
N LYS A 37 5.76 0.83 5.21
CA LYS A 37 6.76 1.46 6.09
C LYS A 37 7.89 2.07 5.28
N LYS A 38 8.42 1.30 4.32
CA LYS A 38 9.51 1.78 3.47
C LYS A 38 9.11 3.00 2.64
N LEU A 39 7.88 3.05 2.13
CA LEU A 39 7.36 4.23 1.44
C LEU A 39 7.27 5.44 2.40
N GLN A 40 6.85 5.26 3.65
CA GLN A 40 6.85 6.34 4.64
C GLN A 40 8.25 6.81 5.01
N ASP A 41 9.20 5.88 5.20
CA ASP A 41 10.60 6.16 5.49
C ASP A 41 11.28 6.92 4.35
N ASP A 42 10.91 6.59 3.10
CA ASP A 42 11.37 7.28 1.89
C ASP A 42 10.68 8.66 1.70
N GLY A 43 9.77 9.04 2.61
CA GLY A 43 9.14 10.37 2.70
C GLY A 43 7.79 10.52 2.01
N HIS A 44 7.18 9.42 1.55
CA HIS A 44 5.86 9.44 0.92
C HIS A 44 4.75 9.61 1.95
N ARG A 45 3.68 10.28 1.55
CA ARG A 45 2.46 10.41 2.34
C ARG A 45 1.44 9.39 1.88
N LEU A 46 0.95 8.58 2.81
CA LEU A 46 -0.01 7.52 2.50
C LEU A 46 -1.40 7.95 2.96
N ILE A 47 -2.38 7.91 2.07
CA ILE A 47 -3.80 8.09 2.38
C ILE A 47 -4.46 6.72 2.38
N LEU A 48 -5.13 6.37 3.48
CA LEU A 48 -6.01 5.21 3.46
C LEU A 48 -7.25 5.59 2.65
N TRP A 49 -7.47 4.92 1.51
CA TRP A 49 -8.59 5.19 0.62
C TRP A 49 -9.48 3.96 0.46
N THR A 50 -10.44 3.82 1.36
CA THR A 50 -11.27 2.61 1.48
C THR A 50 -12.75 2.97 1.52
N TYR A 51 -13.60 2.12 0.96
CA TYR A 51 -15.05 2.28 1.11
C TYR A 51 -15.55 1.95 2.52
N ARG A 52 -14.70 1.41 3.41
CA ARG A 52 -15.05 1.19 4.82
C ARG A 52 -15.45 2.51 5.49
N SER A 53 -16.43 2.44 6.37
CA SER A 53 -16.95 3.60 7.10
C SER A 53 -17.31 3.25 8.55
N GLY A 54 -17.47 4.27 9.39
CA GLY A 54 -17.84 4.13 10.81
C GLY A 54 -16.91 3.16 11.57
N THR A 55 -17.50 2.22 12.30
CA THR A 55 -16.74 1.24 13.09
C THR A 55 -15.77 0.41 12.24
N ARG A 56 -16.12 0.06 11.00
CA ARG A 56 -15.25 -0.75 10.12
C ARG A 56 -14.02 0.01 9.65
N LEU A 57 -14.16 1.32 9.46
CA LEU A 57 -13.03 2.20 9.16
C LEU A 57 -12.10 2.30 10.38
N ASN A 58 -12.66 2.51 11.57
CA ASN A 58 -11.88 2.57 12.81
C ASN A 58 -11.10 1.27 13.07
N GLU A 59 -11.72 0.10 12.82
CA GLU A 59 -11.05 -1.21 12.91
C GLU A 59 -9.87 -1.31 11.93
N ALA A 60 -10.05 -0.90 10.66
CA ALA A 60 -8.98 -0.93 9.66
C ALA A 60 -7.82 0.02 10.01
N VAL A 61 -8.13 1.23 10.48
CA VAL A 61 -7.14 2.23 10.92
C VAL A 61 -6.36 1.71 12.13
N ALA A 62 -7.04 1.14 13.13
CA ALA A 62 -6.39 0.55 14.30
C ALA A 62 -5.48 -0.62 13.91
N PHE A 63 -5.96 -1.51 13.04
CA PHE A 63 -5.19 -2.64 12.54
C PHE A 63 -3.89 -2.21 11.84
N CYS A 64 -3.96 -1.19 10.97
CA CYS A 64 -2.77 -0.64 10.33
C CYS A 64 -1.82 -0.01 11.35
N LYS A 65 -2.35 0.72 12.33
CA LYS A 65 -1.56 1.34 13.41
C LYS A 65 -0.83 0.31 14.26
N ASP A 66 -1.49 -0.79 14.63
CA ASP A 66 -0.90 -1.89 15.40
C ASP A 66 0.21 -2.61 14.60
N ASN A 67 0.14 -2.57 13.27
CA ASN A 67 1.20 -3.04 12.38
C ASN A 67 2.27 -1.98 12.06
N GLY A 68 2.19 -0.80 12.69
CA GLY A 68 3.18 0.28 12.58
C GLY A 68 3.00 1.20 11.39
N ILE A 69 1.80 1.33 10.84
CA ILE A 69 1.45 2.29 9.78
C ILE A 69 0.51 3.35 10.33
N SER A 70 0.89 4.62 10.19
CA SER A 70 0.01 5.76 10.47
C SER A 70 -0.20 6.56 9.18
N PHE A 71 -1.44 6.65 8.72
CA PHE A 71 -1.75 7.36 7.48
C PHE A 71 -1.69 8.88 7.66
N TYR A 72 -1.31 9.57 6.58
CA TYR A 72 -1.38 11.02 6.47
C TYR A 72 -2.83 11.51 6.55
N ALA A 73 -3.74 10.86 5.84
CA ALA A 73 -5.17 11.12 5.91
C ALA A 73 -5.96 9.82 5.70
N ILE A 74 -7.23 9.82 6.10
CA ILE A 74 -8.13 8.66 5.99
C ILE A 74 -9.38 9.11 5.26
N ASN A 75 -9.63 8.56 4.08
CA ASN A 75 -10.75 8.93 3.20
C ASN A 75 -10.88 10.43 2.88
N ASN A 76 -9.77 11.16 3.00
CA ASN A 76 -9.64 12.59 2.83
C ASN A 76 -8.34 12.90 2.06
N SER A 77 -8.31 13.97 1.28
CA SER A 77 -7.12 14.43 0.55
C SER A 77 -6.03 14.98 1.49
N PHE A 78 -6.40 15.42 2.69
CA PHE A 78 -5.51 15.93 3.74
C PHE A 78 -6.16 15.79 5.14
N PRO A 79 -5.38 15.85 6.25
CA PRO A 79 -5.88 15.56 7.60
C PRO A 79 -7.11 16.36 8.02
N GLU A 80 -7.14 17.67 7.73
CA GLU A 80 -8.23 18.57 8.11
C GLU A 80 -9.27 18.79 7.00
N GLU A 81 -9.37 17.91 5.99
CA GLU A 81 -10.41 18.05 4.97
C GLU A 81 -11.80 17.79 5.56
N GLU A 82 -12.65 18.81 5.51
CA GLU A 82 -14.06 18.70 5.86
C GLU A 82 -14.89 18.48 4.59
N TYR A 83 -15.59 17.35 4.51
CA TYR A 83 -16.45 17.07 3.37
C TYR A 83 -17.70 17.96 3.38
N THR A 84 -17.88 18.71 2.31
CA THR A 84 -19.09 19.46 2.00
C THR A 84 -19.60 19.04 0.62
N SER A 85 -20.88 19.30 0.33
CA SER A 85 -21.50 18.86 -0.94
C SER A 85 -21.00 19.60 -2.18
N ASP A 86 -20.29 20.71 -2.00
CA ASP A 86 -19.71 21.56 -3.04
C ASP A 86 -18.26 21.20 -3.40
N ILE A 87 -17.63 20.29 -2.66
CA ILE A 87 -16.29 19.77 -3.00
C ILE A 87 -16.35 18.40 -3.68
N SER A 88 -15.29 18.07 -4.44
CA SER A 88 -15.15 16.78 -5.09
C SER A 88 -15.04 15.65 -4.07
N ARG A 89 -15.80 14.57 -4.27
CA ARG A 89 -15.65 13.32 -3.48
C ARG A 89 -14.38 12.53 -3.77
N LYS A 90 -13.70 12.83 -4.89
CA LYS A 90 -12.49 12.11 -5.30
C LYS A 90 -11.28 12.68 -4.55
N ILE A 91 -10.51 11.80 -3.91
CA ILE A 91 -9.24 12.11 -3.27
C ILE A 91 -8.24 12.69 -4.28
N ASN A 92 -7.52 13.73 -3.85
CA ASN A 92 -6.39 14.24 -4.60
C ASN A 92 -5.10 13.50 -4.18
N ALA A 93 -4.61 12.61 -5.04
CA ALA A 93 -3.38 11.84 -4.85
C ALA A 93 -2.63 11.70 -6.17
N ASP A 94 -1.30 11.52 -6.10
CA ASP A 94 -0.45 11.30 -7.27
C ASP A 94 -0.63 9.88 -7.84
N ILE A 95 -0.83 8.90 -6.95
CA ILE A 95 -0.93 7.47 -7.26
C ILE A 95 -2.09 6.85 -6.49
N PHE A 96 -2.79 5.93 -7.14
CA PHE A 96 -3.83 5.08 -6.55
C PHE A 96 -3.39 3.61 -6.64
N ILE A 97 -3.30 2.94 -5.49
CA ILE A 97 -3.02 1.51 -5.38
C ILE A 97 -4.30 0.83 -4.90
N ASP A 98 -4.86 -0.02 -5.75
CA ASP A 98 -6.18 -0.63 -5.55
C ASP A 98 -6.21 -1.99 -6.27
N ASP A 99 -6.82 -3.00 -5.65
CA ASP A 99 -6.93 -4.34 -6.23
C ASP A 99 -7.84 -4.39 -7.46
N ARG A 100 -8.74 -3.40 -7.58
CA ARG A 100 -9.71 -3.26 -8.67
C ARG A 100 -9.23 -2.38 -9.82
N ASN A 101 -7.98 -1.93 -9.79
CA ASN A 101 -7.38 -1.27 -10.93
C ASN A 101 -7.41 -2.16 -12.19
N ILE A 102 -7.47 -1.56 -13.39
CA ILE A 102 -7.40 -2.32 -14.65
C ILE A 102 -6.04 -3.06 -14.69
N GLY A 103 -6.09 -4.39 -14.78
CA GLY A 103 -4.91 -5.26 -14.66
C GLY A 103 -4.79 -5.98 -13.32
N GLY A 104 -5.62 -5.62 -12.34
CA GLY A 104 -5.65 -6.22 -11.00
C GLY A 104 -4.51 -5.76 -10.10
N PHE A 105 -4.42 -6.37 -8.92
CA PHE A 105 -3.36 -6.10 -7.95
C PHE A 105 -2.03 -6.77 -8.36
N LEU A 106 -1.00 -5.97 -8.63
CA LEU A 106 0.34 -6.46 -9.01
C LEU A 106 1.08 -7.14 -7.85
N GLY A 107 0.67 -6.87 -6.60
CA GLY A 107 1.41 -7.28 -5.40
C GLY A 107 2.47 -6.27 -4.99
N TRP A 108 2.72 -6.20 -3.68
CA TRP A 108 3.54 -5.16 -3.08
C TRP A 108 5.00 -5.10 -3.56
N GLY A 109 5.59 -6.25 -3.89
CA GLY A 109 6.96 -6.31 -4.41
C GLY A 109 7.11 -5.62 -5.77
N GLU A 110 6.19 -5.88 -6.70
CA GLU A 110 6.19 -5.28 -8.04
C GLU A 110 5.82 -3.79 -7.98
N ILE A 111 4.85 -3.44 -7.13
CA ILE A 111 4.49 -2.04 -6.86
C ILE A 111 5.71 -1.26 -6.36
N TYR A 112 6.42 -1.78 -5.36
CA TYR A 112 7.58 -1.09 -4.80
C TYR A 112 8.69 -0.87 -5.84
N GLN A 113 8.98 -1.88 -6.65
CA GLN A 113 9.97 -1.80 -7.73
C GLN A 113 9.57 -0.77 -8.78
N THR A 114 8.29 -0.73 -9.15
CA THR A 114 7.74 0.24 -10.11
C THR A 114 7.87 1.67 -9.60
N LEU A 115 7.53 1.91 -8.32
CA LEU A 115 7.61 3.23 -7.71
C LEU A 115 9.04 3.73 -7.54
N THR A 116 9.97 2.84 -7.23
CA THR A 116 11.37 3.20 -6.95
C THR A 116 12.29 3.05 -8.15
N ASN A 117 11.79 2.54 -9.28
CA ASN A 117 12.56 2.14 -10.45
C ASN A 117 13.75 1.24 -10.08
N THR A 118 13.52 0.29 -9.18
CA THR A 118 14.53 -0.68 -8.73
C THR A 118 14.25 -2.05 -9.33
N ASN A 119 15.31 -2.81 -9.59
CA ASN A 119 15.18 -4.19 -10.09
C ASN A 119 15.00 -5.16 -8.92
N PRO A 120 14.29 -6.30 -9.13
CA PRO A 120 14.27 -7.39 -8.17
C PRO A 120 15.69 -7.85 -7.83
N PRO A 121 15.95 -8.28 -6.58
CA PRO A 121 17.24 -8.87 -6.24
C PRO A 121 17.50 -10.12 -7.10
N GLU A 122 18.71 -10.20 -7.67
CA GLU A 122 19.12 -11.36 -8.46
C GLU A 122 19.14 -12.62 -7.58
N ILE A 123 18.26 -13.58 -7.87
CA ILE A 123 18.28 -14.88 -7.21
C ILE A 123 19.49 -15.66 -7.74
N LYS A 124 20.60 -15.62 -7.00
CA LYS A 124 21.76 -16.49 -7.27
C LYS A 124 21.34 -17.95 -7.09
N LYS A 125 21.02 -18.64 -8.19
CA LYS A 125 20.77 -20.09 -8.19
C LYS A 125 21.97 -20.79 -7.56
N LYS A 126 21.81 -21.39 -6.38
CA LYS A 126 22.81 -22.29 -5.83
C LYS A 126 23.00 -23.43 -6.84
N LYS A 127 24.20 -23.55 -7.42
CA LYS A 127 24.56 -24.71 -8.26
C LYS A 127 24.34 -25.96 -7.42
N GLY A 128 23.39 -26.80 -7.83
CA GLY A 128 23.08 -28.04 -7.13
C GLY A 128 24.30 -28.95 -7.04
N PHE A 129 24.43 -29.64 -5.91
CA PHE A 129 25.55 -30.53 -5.55
C PHE A 129 25.59 -31.86 -6.36
N PHE A 130 25.05 -31.88 -7.57
CA PHE A 130 24.97 -33.08 -8.43
C PHE A 130 26.14 -33.20 -9.43
N GLY A 131 27.17 -32.36 -9.31
CA GLY A 131 28.37 -32.41 -10.16
C GLY A 131 29.44 -33.41 -9.73
N PHE A 132 29.27 -34.12 -8.61
CA PHE A 132 30.29 -35.02 -8.03
C PHE A 132 30.06 -36.53 -8.34
N LEU A 133 29.18 -36.86 -9.28
CA LEU A 133 29.02 -38.22 -9.80
C LEU A 133 29.50 -38.26 -11.26
N LYS A 134 30.82 -38.25 -11.43
CA LYS A 134 31.49 -38.70 -12.66
C LYS A 134 32.80 -39.39 -12.28
#